data_AF-A0A523DLU3-F1
#
_entry.id   AF-A0A523DLU3-F1
#
_cell.length_a   1.000
_cell.length_b   1.000
_cell.length_c   1.000
_cell.angle_alpha   90.00
_cell.angle_beta   90.00
_cell.angle_gamma   90.00
#
_symmetry.space_group_name_H-M   'P 1'
#
loop_
_entity.id
_entity.type
_entity.pdbx_description
1 polymer ?
#
loop_
_entity_poly.entity_id
_entity_poly.type
_entity_poly.pdbx_seq_one_letter_code
_entity_poly.pdbx_strand_id
1 'polypeptide(L)'
;MTTRLIKFGVATLVLCAAGIVHAGPARQAHGPEPPRFSSHFQVETRGATSQRLEREVLKVLESWHRRYMVMFETEPVGPIPVILYPRRTFHGRTGAPHWADGVYDSDGTIHAAIGGVARVGSGLERLLAHELAHAFINHLSGGRAPRWLQEGLAQALADSRPERLPGHPEVVVTRPDLLDYEGTLRFTRHLISIHAAAGIRDALADMGSGHSADAAFETRLGGTPMELLAAWSAREDRLAQETMMEPRP
;
A
#
# COMPACT_ATOMS: atom_id res chain seq x y z
N MET A 1 82.08 11.89 -43.00
CA MET A 1 82.21 10.47 -43.40
C MET A 1 80.80 9.91 -43.53
N THR A 2 80.31 9.84 -44.77
CA THR A 2 79.90 8.62 -45.52
C THR A 2 78.44 8.23 -45.28
N THR A 3 77.51 8.50 -46.22
CA THR A 3 77.08 7.63 -47.36
C THR A 3 76.19 6.48 -46.84
N ARG A 4 74.96 6.12 -47.29
CA ARG A 4 74.05 6.39 -48.42
C ARG A 4 72.68 5.69 -48.13
N LEU A 5 71.52 6.25 -48.54
CA LEU A 5 70.55 5.77 -49.58
C LEU A 5 69.74 4.46 -49.20
N ILE A 6 68.43 4.21 -49.42
CA ILE A 6 67.46 4.44 -50.53
C ILE A 6 65.98 4.21 -50.10
N LYS A 7 65.08 5.06 -50.63
CA LYS A 7 63.63 5.00 -51.05
C LYS A 7 62.65 3.85 -50.66
N PHE A 8 61.39 4.24 -50.44
CA PHE A 8 60.11 4.00 -51.20
C PHE A 8 58.95 4.09 -50.18
N GLY A 9 57.96 4.99 -50.27
CA GLY A 9 56.85 4.96 -51.22
C GLY A 9 55.53 4.69 -50.46
N VAL A 10 54.44 5.34 -50.89
CA VAL A 10 53.01 5.17 -50.52
C VAL A 10 52.45 6.24 -49.58
N ALA A 11 51.68 7.15 -50.22
CA ALA A 11 50.71 8.04 -49.62
C ALA A 11 49.44 7.26 -49.28
N THR A 12 48.89 7.44 -48.08
CA THR A 12 47.54 6.98 -47.72
C THR A 12 46.68 8.20 -47.43
N LEU A 13 45.78 8.46 -48.36
CA LEU A 13 44.65 9.37 -48.26
C LEU A 13 43.63 8.75 -47.29
N VAL A 14 43.35 9.37 -46.15
CA VAL A 14 42.21 8.98 -45.29
C VAL A 14 41.08 9.95 -45.57
N LEU A 15 40.05 9.45 -46.25
CA LEU A 15 38.76 10.12 -46.44
C LEU A 15 38.01 10.16 -45.10
N CYS A 16 37.64 11.37 -44.63
CA CYS A 16 36.64 11.53 -43.58
C CYS A 16 35.26 11.23 -44.15
N ALA A 17 34.63 10.15 -43.70
CA ALA A 17 33.21 9.89 -43.97
C ALA A 17 32.34 10.73 -43.00
N ALA A 18 31.56 11.65 -43.57
CA ALA A 18 30.48 12.33 -42.85
C ALA A 18 29.34 11.33 -42.61
N GLY A 19 29.22 10.83 -41.37
CA GLY A 19 28.05 10.06 -40.94
C GLY A 19 26.89 11.01 -40.66
N ILE A 20 25.88 10.99 -41.53
CA ILE A 20 24.57 11.60 -41.26
C ILE A 20 23.92 10.79 -40.14
N VAL A 21 23.89 11.34 -38.93
CA VAL A 21 23.05 10.85 -37.83
C VAL A 21 21.62 11.23 -38.18
N HIS A 22 20.81 10.24 -38.57
CA HIS A 22 19.36 10.41 -38.64
C HIS A 22 18.84 10.58 -37.21
N ALA A 23 18.58 11.83 -36.82
CA ALA A 23 17.78 12.13 -35.64
C ALA A 23 16.36 11.58 -35.90
N GLY A 24 16.03 10.46 -35.26
CA GLY A 24 14.64 10.01 -35.17
C GLY A 24 13.78 11.12 -34.56
N PRO A 25 12.48 11.19 -34.88
CA PRO A 25 11.63 12.29 -34.44
C PRO A 25 11.74 12.44 -32.92
N ALA A 26 12.09 13.64 -32.47
CA ALA A 26 12.07 14.00 -31.07
C ALA A 26 10.72 13.58 -30.48
N ARG A 27 10.71 12.70 -29.48
CA ARG A 27 9.51 12.42 -28.71
C ARG A 27 9.02 13.76 -28.21
N GLN A 28 7.86 14.21 -28.70
CA GLN A 28 7.18 15.36 -28.14
C GLN A 28 7.04 15.07 -26.64
N ALA A 29 7.69 15.88 -25.81
CA ALA A 29 7.40 15.90 -24.39
C ALA A 29 5.94 16.37 -24.29
N HIS A 30 5.01 15.42 -24.21
CA HIS A 30 3.65 15.72 -23.81
C HIS A 30 3.75 16.44 -22.47
N GLY A 31 3.08 17.60 -22.35
CA GLY A 31 2.83 18.21 -21.05
C GLY A 31 2.17 17.20 -20.11
N PRO A 32 2.08 17.49 -18.80
CA PRO A 32 1.41 16.58 -17.87
C PRO A 32 0.04 16.19 -18.44
N GLU A 33 -0.18 14.88 -18.64
CA GLU A 33 -1.45 14.37 -19.16
C GLU A 33 -2.54 14.74 -18.15
N PRO A 34 -3.72 15.22 -18.60
CA PRO A 34 -4.79 15.61 -17.67
C PRO A 34 -5.19 14.41 -16.79
N PRO A 35 -5.58 14.67 -15.53
CA PRO A 35 -6.00 13.62 -14.62
C PRO A 35 -7.23 12.88 -15.16
N ARG A 36 -7.38 11.62 -14.76
CA ARG A 36 -8.56 10.80 -15.07
C ARG A 36 -9.48 10.72 -13.86
N PHE A 37 -10.78 10.65 -14.13
CA PHE A 37 -11.80 10.70 -13.10
C PHE A 37 -12.71 9.48 -13.17
N SER A 38 -13.21 9.09 -12.00
CA SER A 38 -14.40 8.24 -11.82
C SER A 38 -15.33 8.91 -10.79
N SER A 39 -16.33 8.18 -10.29
CA SER A 39 -17.28 8.73 -9.31
C SER A 39 -16.61 9.19 -8.02
N HIS A 40 -15.63 8.42 -7.52
CA HIS A 40 -15.01 8.66 -6.21
C HIS A 40 -13.51 8.94 -6.29
N PHE A 41 -12.89 8.91 -7.48
CA PHE A 41 -11.44 9.01 -7.61
C PHE A 41 -11.00 9.96 -8.71
N GLN A 42 -9.85 10.59 -8.46
CA GLN A 42 -9.08 11.31 -9.46
C GLN A 42 -7.67 10.75 -9.53
N VAL A 43 -7.28 10.15 -10.65
CA VAL A 43 -5.93 9.58 -10.87
C VAL A 43 -5.07 10.56 -11.67
N GLU A 44 -3.90 10.89 -11.12
CA GLU A 44 -2.81 11.58 -11.79
C GLU A 44 -1.56 10.68 -11.84
N THR A 45 -0.82 10.71 -12.95
CA THR A 45 0.44 9.97 -13.06
C THR A 45 1.64 10.90 -13.17
N ARG A 46 2.65 10.69 -12.32
CA ARG A 46 3.92 11.42 -12.32
C ARG A 46 5.00 10.67 -13.10
N GLY A 47 4.81 10.51 -14.41
CA GLY A 47 5.79 9.86 -15.29
C GLY A 47 5.12 9.14 -16.45
N ALA A 48 5.89 8.30 -17.15
CA ALA A 48 5.33 7.49 -18.23
C ALA A 48 4.44 6.38 -17.67
N THR A 49 3.17 6.37 -18.08
CA THR A 49 2.20 5.30 -17.84
C THR A 49 1.38 5.04 -19.10
N SER A 50 0.44 4.11 -19.04
CA SER A 50 -0.57 3.95 -20.09
C SER A 50 -1.93 4.38 -19.58
N GLN A 51 -2.72 5.03 -20.43
CA GLN A 51 -4.12 5.35 -20.14
C GLN A 51 -4.94 4.11 -19.75
N ARG A 52 -4.55 2.95 -20.28
CA ARG A 52 -5.13 1.65 -19.93
C ARG A 52 -4.93 1.34 -18.45
N LEU A 53 -3.71 1.49 -17.94
CA LEU A 53 -3.39 1.24 -16.54
C LEU A 53 -4.21 2.17 -15.63
N GLU A 54 -4.28 3.47 -15.94
CA GLU A 54 -5.05 4.45 -15.14
C GLU A 54 -6.53 4.08 -15.07
N ARG A 55 -7.13 3.63 -16.18
CA ARG A 55 -8.52 3.14 -16.19
C ARG A 55 -8.69 1.84 -15.41
N GLU A 56 -7.71 0.93 -15.46
CA GLU A 56 -7.73 -0.29 -14.66
C GLU A 56 -7.61 0.03 -13.16
N VAL A 57 -6.77 0.99 -12.77
CA VAL A 57 -6.66 1.49 -11.38
C VAL A 57 -7.99 2.07 -10.90
N LEU A 58 -8.59 2.99 -11.66
CA LEU A 58 -9.92 3.54 -11.33
C LEU A 58 -10.96 2.44 -11.15
N LYS A 59 -11.01 1.45 -12.06
CA LYS A 59 -11.96 0.33 -11.98
C LYS A 59 -11.77 -0.50 -10.71
N VAL A 60 -10.51 -0.78 -10.34
CA VAL A 60 -10.18 -1.54 -9.13
C VAL A 60 -10.57 -0.76 -7.88
N LEU A 61 -10.19 0.52 -7.79
CA LEU A 61 -10.54 1.38 -6.66
C LEU A 61 -12.06 1.52 -6.50
N GLU A 62 -12.81 1.75 -7.58
CA GLU A 62 -14.28 1.80 -7.53
C GLU A 62 -14.91 0.47 -7.06
N SER A 63 -14.30 -0.67 -7.43
CA SER A 63 -14.77 -1.97 -6.94
C SER A 63 -14.55 -2.15 -5.45
N TRP A 64 -13.38 -1.75 -4.94
CA TRP A 64 -13.08 -1.81 -3.52
C TRP A 64 -13.86 -0.79 -2.70
N HIS A 65 -14.05 0.41 -3.24
CA HIS A 65 -14.87 1.46 -2.64
C HIS A 65 -16.30 0.95 -2.37
N ARG A 66 -16.95 0.30 -3.34
CA ARG A 66 -18.28 -0.28 -3.13
C ARG A 66 -18.29 -1.36 -2.04
N ARG A 67 -17.24 -2.19 -1.95
CA ARG A 67 -17.13 -3.21 -0.90
C ARG A 67 -17.02 -2.57 0.48
N TYR A 68 -16.15 -1.57 0.61
CA TYR A 68 -15.95 -0.86 1.87
C TYR A 68 -17.16 -0.03 2.25
N MET A 69 -17.85 0.61 1.31
CA MET A 69 -19.11 1.31 1.57
C MET A 69 -20.19 0.36 2.11
N VAL A 70 -20.34 -0.83 1.53
CA VAL A 70 -21.28 -1.84 2.08
C VAL A 70 -20.87 -2.31 3.47
N MET A 71 -19.57 -2.51 3.71
CA MET A 71 -19.06 -3.00 4.98
C MET A 71 -19.15 -1.97 6.10
N PHE A 72 -18.83 -0.72 5.80
CA PHE A 72 -18.75 0.38 6.76
C PHE A 72 -20.01 1.24 6.81
N GLU A 73 -20.96 1.04 5.89
CA GLU A 73 -22.21 1.80 5.79
C GLU A 73 -21.99 3.33 5.74
N THR A 74 -20.83 3.75 5.25
CA THR A 74 -20.43 5.15 5.01
C THR A 74 -19.40 5.21 3.90
N GLU A 75 -19.07 6.41 3.42
CA GLU A 75 -18.01 6.63 2.43
C GLU A 75 -17.27 7.96 2.69
N PRO A 76 -15.97 8.05 2.32
CA PRO A 76 -15.25 9.31 2.35
C PRO A 76 -15.93 10.40 1.52
N VAL A 77 -15.87 11.65 2.00
CA VAL A 77 -16.53 12.78 1.32
C VAL A 77 -15.67 13.29 0.18
N GLY A 78 -16.26 13.37 -1.02
CA GLY A 78 -15.62 13.92 -2.21
C GLY A 78 -14.67 12.95 -2.90
N PRO A 79 -14.08 13.36 -4.05
CA PRO A 79 -13.18 12.50 -4.80
C PRO A 79 -11.83 12.35 -4.08
N ILE A 80 -11.35 11.11 -3.96
CA ILE A 80 -10.06 10.77 -3.39
C ILE A 80 -8.97 10.92 -4.47
N PRO A 81 -7.97 11.81 -4.26
CA PRO A 81 -6.84 11.93 -5.17
C PRO A 81 -5.96 10.68 -5.13
N VAL A 82 -5.49 10.24 -6.29
CA VAL A 82 -4.62 9.07 -6.45
C VAL A 82 -3.44 9.48 -7.33
N ILE A 83 -2.22 9.40 -6.80
CA ILE A 83 -1.01 9.76 -7.55
C ILE A 83 -0.15 8.52 -7.78
N LEU A 84 0.07 8.20 -9.06
CA LEU A 84 0.90 7.08 -9.48
C LEU A 84 2.33 7.54 -9.80
N TYR A 85 3.31 6.88 -9.19
CA TYR A 85 4.73 7.21 -9.36
C TYR A 85 5.51 6.07 -9.98
N PRO A 86 6.47 6.31 -10.88
CA PRO A 86 7.50 5.33 -11.17
C PRO A 86 8.17 4.91 -9.86
N ARG A 87 8.31 3.59 -9.64
CA ARG A 87 8.85 3.04 -8.38
C ARG A 87 10.16 3.69 -7.92
N ARG A 88 11.09 3.94 -8.86
CA ARG A 88 12.38 4.62 -8.60
C ARG A 88 12.27 6.03 -8.01
N THR A 89 11.14 6.71 -8.21
CA THR A 89 10.90 8.08 -7.73
C THR A 89 9.95 8.16 -6.55
N PHE A 90 9.32 7.05 -6.15
CA PHE A 90 8.28 7.04 -5.13
C PHE A 90 8.80 7.52 -3.78
N HIS A 91 9.77 6.82 -3.19
CA HIS A 91 10.29 7.13 -1.85
C HIS A 91 10.85 8.54 -1.73
N GLY A 92 11.57 9.03 -2.76
CA GLY A 92 12.10 10.39 -2.76
C GLY A 92 11.03 11.48 -2.84
N ARG A 93 9.81 11.17 -3.29
CA ARG A 93 8.71 12.12 -3.41
C ARG A 93 7.70 12.04 -2.28
N THR A 94 7.51 10.86 -1.70
CA THR A 94 6.54 10.65 -0.60
C THR A 94 7.19 10.65 0.77
N GLY A 95 8.52 10.48 0.86
CA GLY A 95 9.21 10.24 2.13
C GLY A 95 8.88 8.87 2.74
N ALA A 96 8.13 8.02 2.03
CA ALA A 96 7.74 6.71 2.52
C ALA A 96 8.97 5.79 2.69
N PRO A 97 8.95 4.90 3.69
CA PRO A 97 10.01 3.92 3.90
C PRO A 97 10.31 3.13 2.62
N HIS A 98 11.56 2.69 2.45
CA HIS A 98 12.02 1.99 1.23
C HIS A 98 11.27 0.68 0.93
N TRP A 99 10.59 0.12 1.93
CA TRP A 99 9.79 -1.10 1.83
C TRP A 99 8.33 -0.83 1.44
N ALA A 100 7.86 0.41 1.54
CA ALA A 100 6.48 0.79 1.23
C ALA A 100 6.35 1.11 -0.27
N ASP A 101 5.46 0.41 -0.96
CA ASP A 101 5.12 0.71 -2.36
C ASP A 101 3.81 1.53 -2.48
N GLY A 102 3.24 1.99 -1.36
CA GLY A 102 2.02 2.79 -1.26
C GLY A 102 1.97 3.59 0.04
N VAL A 103 1.19 4.67 0.05
CA VAL A 103 0.88 5.46 1.26
C VAL A 103 -0.41 6.26 1.06
N TYR A 104 -1.30 6.23 2.04
CA TYR A 104 -2.37 7.21 2.24
C TYR A 104 -1.84 8.34 3.11
N ASP A 105 -1.75 9.54 2.55
CA ASP A 105 -1.24 10.71 3.25
C ASP A 105 -2.35 11.39 4.07
N SER A 106 -1.93 12.15 5.06
CA SER A 106 -2.74 13.01 5.92
C SER A 106 -3.61 14.03 5.16
N ASP A 107 -3.26 14.38 3.93
CA ASP A 107 -4.06 15.26 3.07
C ASP A 107 -5.22 14.53 2.35
N GLY A 108 -5.31 13.21 2.51
CA GLY A 108 -6.33 12.36 1.90
C GLY A 108 -5.92 11.73 0.57
N THR A 109 -4.67 11.93 0.11
CA THR A 109 -4.17 11.41 -1.15
C THR A 109 -3.65 9.99 -1.02
N ILE A 110 -4.02 9.12 -1.97
CA ILE A 110 -3.41 7.81 -2.16
C ILE A 110 -2.21 7.94 -3.09
N HIS A 111 -1.02 7.61 -2.62
CA HIS A 111 0.19 7.53 -3.44
C HIS A 111 0.53 6.06 -3.68
N ALA A 112 0.80 5.69 -4.93
CA ALA A 112 1.18 4.32 -5.27
C ALA A 112 2.38 4.25 -6.22
N ALA A 113 3.34 3.38 -5.92
CA ALA A 113 4.44 3.04 -6.80
C ALA A 113 3.99 2.09 -7.92
N ILE A 114 4.11 2.53 -9.17
CA ILE A 114 3.91 1.70 -10.35
C ILE A 114 5.28 1.25 -10.91
N GLY A 115 5.51 -0.07 -10.85
CA GLY A 115 6.76 -0.71 -11.29
C GLY A 115 6.94 -0.82 -12.81
N GLY A 116 6.44 0.12 -13.60
CA GLY A 116 6.41 0.00 -15.07
C GLY A 116 5.45 -1.09 -15.57
N VAL A 117 4.48 -1.47 -14.73
CA VAL A 117 3.46 -2.46 -15.07
C VAL A 117 2.52 -1.92 -16.14
N ALA A 118 2.09 -2.78 -17.05
CA ALA A 118 1.13 -2.41 -18.10
C ALA A 118 -0.34 -2.67 -17.70
N ARG A 119 -0.57 -3.40 -16.61
CA ARG A 119 -1.88 -3.81 -16.10
C ARG A 119 -1.88 -3.88 -14.57
N VAL A 120 -3.06 -3.78 -13.97
CA VAL A 120 -3.20 -4.02 -12.53
C VAL A 120 -3.18 -5.53 -12.26
N GLY A 121 -2.09 -5.99 -11.67
CA GLY A 121 -1.97 -7.35 -11.13
C GLY A 121 -2.38 -7.43 -9.66
N SER A 122 -2.48 -8.64 -9.12
CA SER A 122 -2.98 -8.85 -7.75
C SER A 122 -2.20 -8.12 -6.65
N GLY A 123 -0.89 -7.88 -6.85
CA GLY A 123 -0.08 -7.11 -5.91
C GLY A 123 -0.47 -5.64 -5.84
N LEU A 124 -0.59 -4.98 -7.00
CA LEU A 124 -1.01 -3.57 -7.08
C LEU A 124 -2.48 -3.41 -6.66
N GLU A 125 -3.34 -4.38 -6.97
CA GLU A 125 -4.72 -4.36 -6.49
C GLU A 125 -4.79 -4.40 -4.95
N ARG A 126 -4.05 -5.30 -4.30
CA ARG A 126 -4.01 -5.37 -2.82
C ARG A 126 -3.45 -4.09 -2.21
N LEU A 127 -2.39 -3.54 -2.81
CA LEU A 127 -1.83 -2.25 -2.38
C LEU A 127 -2.90 -1.14 -2.44
N LEU A 128 -3.57 -0.98 -3.57
CA LEU A 128 -4.62 0.03 -3.74
C LEU A 128 -5.79 -0.17 -2.77
N ALA A 129 -6.18 -1.42 -2.51
CA ALA A 129 -7.21 -1.75 -1.54
C ALA A 129 -6.79 -1.42 -0.09
N HIS A 130 -5.50 -1.59 0.23
CA HIS A 130 -4.92 -1.23 1.52
C HIS A 130 -4.93 0.29 1.73
N GLU A 131 -4.41 1.06 0.78
CA GLU A 131 -4.42 2.52 0.88
C GLU A 131 -5.84 3.10 0.90
N LEU A 132 -6.76 2.49 0.15
CA LEU A 132 -8.17 2.89 0.19
C LEU A 132 -8.82 2.59 1.55
N ALA A 133 -8.43 1.50 2.23
CA ALA A 133 -8.96 1.20 3.55
C ALA A 133 -8.59 2.30 4.56
N HIS A 134 -7.37 2.83 4.50
CA HIS A 134 -6.99 3.99 5.31
C HIS A 134 -7.91 5.19 5.11
N ALA A 135 -8.35 5.47 3.88
CA ALA A 135 -9.30 6.56 3.63
C ALA A 135 -10.63 6.38 4.38
N PHE A 136 -11.17 5.16 4.40
CA PHE A 136 -12.41 4.84 5.13
C PHE A 136 -12.20 4.88 6.65
N ILE A 137 -11.11 4.31 7.15
CA ILE A 137 -10.79 4.30 8.58
C ILE A 137 -10.56 5.73 9.09
N ASN A 138 -9.84 6.55 8.32
CA ASN A 138 -9.59 7.95 8.63
C ASN A 138 -10.90 8.76 8.65
N HIS A 139 -11.77 8.54 7.66
CA HIS A 139 -13.10 9.16 7.60
C HIS A 139 -13.97 8.80 8.82
N LEU A 140 -14.10 7.50 9.13
CA LEU A 140 -14.90 7.03 10.27
C LEU A 140 -14.37 7.52 11.62
N SER A 141 -13.05 7.44 11.81
CA SER A 141 -12.43 7.78 13.09
C SER A 141 -12.16 9.28 13.28
N GLY A 142 -12.37 10.09 12.24
CA GLY A 142 -11.94 11.49 12.23
C GLY A 142 -10.43 11.62 12.47
N GLY A 143 -9.64 10.70 11.93
CA GLY A 143 -8.18 10.63 12.12
C GLY A 143 -7.71 10.25 13.52
N ARG A 144 -8.59 9.72 14.38
CA ARG A 144 -8.25 9.35 15.78
C ARG A 144 -7.97 7.87 15.99
N ALA A 145 -8.15 7.03 14.97
CA ALA A 145 -7.78 5.61 15.08
C ALA A 145 -6.26 5.47 15.33
N PRO A 146 -5.85 4.66 16.31
CA PRO A 146 -4.42 4.45 16.58
C PRO A 146 -3.76 3.70 15.42
N ARG A 147 -2.45 3.92 15.23
CA ARG A 147 -1.69 3.38 14.08
C ARG A 147 -1.83 1.86 13.94
N TRP A 148 -1.69 1.11 15.03
CA TRP A 148 -1.80 -0.36 14.98
C TRP A 148 -3.15 -0.81 14.40
N LEU A 149 -4.24 -0.08 14.70
CA LEU A 149 -5.59 -0.40 14.23
C LEU A 149 -5.75 0.01 12.76
N GLN A 150 -5.21 1.16 12.37
CA GLN A 150 -5.16 1.61 10.98
C GLN A 150 -4.50 0.56 10.09
N GLU A 151 -3.28 0.14 10.44
CA GLU A 151 -2.48 -0.83 9.69
C GLU A 151 -3.13 -2.22 9.69
N GLY A 152 -3.54 -2.71 10.86
CA GLY A 152 -4.16 -4.03 10.99
C GLY A 152 -5.46 -4.16 10.20
N LEU A 153 -6.32 -3.12 10.22
CA LEU A 153 -7.55 -3.10 9.44
C LEU A 153 -7.26 -2.99 7.95
N ALA A 154 -6.38 -2.08 7.54
CA ALA A 154 -6.05 -1.90 6.13
C ALA A 154 -5.50 -3.20 5.51
N GLN A 155 -4.67 -3.95 6.24
CA GLN A 155 -4.21 -5.27 5.83
C GLN A 155 -5.35 -6.31 5.78
N ALA A 156 -6.11 -6.43 6.87
CA ALA A 156 -7.17 -7.44 6.98
C ALA A 156 -8.24 -7.31 5.90
N LEU A 157 -8.54 -6.07 5.49
CA LEU A 157 -9.53 -5.74 4.49
C LEU A 157 -9.01 -5.93 3.05
N ALA A 158 -7.75 -5.57 2.81
CA ALA A 158 -7.12 -5.72 1.50
C ALA A 158 -6.79 -7.17 1.14
N ASP A 159 -6.61 -8.04 2.14
CA ASP A 159 -6.29 -9.46 1.94
C ASP A 159 -7.51 -10.37 2.19
N SER A 160 -8.17 -10.79 1.11
CA SER A 160 -9.31 -11.72 1.16
C SER A 160 -8.91 -13.20 1.33
N ARG A 161 -7.63 -13.50 1.53
CA ARG A 161 -7.17 -14.89 1.69
C ARG A 161 -7.41 -15.36 3.13
N PRO A 162 -7.96 -16.57 3.33
CA PRO A 162 -7.93 -17.21 4.64
C PRO A 162 -6.47 -17.43 5.04
N GLU A 163 -6.14 -17.06 6.27
CA GLU A 163 -4.78 -17.10 6.78
C GLU A 163 -4.22 -18.53 6.77
N ARG A 164 -2.99 -18.67 6.27
CA ARG A 164 -2.10 -19.79 6.58
C ARG A 164 -0.74 -19.19 6.90
N LEU A 165 -0.62 -18.62 8.09
CA LEU A 165 0.65 -18.13 8.61
C LEU A 165 1.03 -19.00 9.81
N PRO A 166 2.01 -19.90 9.65
CA PRO A 166 2.55 -20.62 10.79
C PRO A 166 3.41 -19.65 11.62
N GLY A 167 3.16 -19.62 12.93
CA GLY A 167 4.01 -18.92 13.90
C GLY A 167 3.19 -18.28 15.00
N HIS A 168 3.52 -18.58 16.26
CA HIS A 168 3.08 -17.78 17.39
C HIS A 168 4.06 -16.60 17.54
N PRO A 169 3.62 -15.40 17.96
CA PRO A 169 4.57 -14.43 18.44
C PRO A 169 5.38 -15.10 19.56
N GLU A 170 6.71 -15.18 19.42
CA GLU A 170 7.60 -15.78 20.42
C GLU A 170 7.62 -14.97 21.73
N VAL A 171 7.05 -13.75 21.69
CA VAL A 171 6.96 -12.81 22.79
C VAL A 171 5.51 -12.41 23.02
N VAL A 172 5.05 -12.50 24.27
CA VAL A 172 3.75 -11.97 24.69
C VAL A 172 3.77 -10.44 24.60
N VAL A 173 3.13 -9.89 23.58
CA VAL A 173 2.98 -8.44 23.41
C VAL A 173 1.73 -7.99 24.15
N THR A 174 1.89 -7.15 25.17
CA THR A 174 0.78 -6.65 25.99
C THR A 174 0.30 -5.26 25.61
N ARG A 175 1.01 -4.58 24.70
CA ARG A 175 0.66 -3.23 24.23
C ARG A 175 0.45 -3.22 22.72
N PRO A 176 -0.71 -2.79 22.20
CA PRO A 176 -1.00 -2.86 20.77
C PRO A 176 -0.04 -2.05 19.90
N ASP A 177 0.50 -0.94 20.41
CA ASP A 177 1.50 -0.10 19.72
C ASP A 177 2.85 -0.79 19.49
N LEU A 178 3.11 -1.90 20.19
CA LEU A 178 4.31 -2.71 20.03
C LEU A 178 4.14 -3.90 19.10
N LEU A 179 2.93 -4.13 18.58
CA LEU A 179 2.70 -5.20 17.61
C LEU A 179 3.50 -4.92 16.34
N ASP A 180 4.18 -5.95 15.84
CA ASP A 180 4.74 -5.91 14.50
C ASP A 180 3.63 -5.95 13.45
N TYR A 181 4.01 -5.79 12.18
CA TYR A 181 3.05 -5.69 11.09
C TYR A 181 2.13 -6.92 11.02
N GLU A 182 2.69 -8.11 11.25
CA GLU A 182 1.95 -9.38 11.29
C GLU A 182 1.04 -9.49 12.52
N GLY A 183 1.53 -9.11 13.70
CA GLY A 183 0.76 -9.09 14.94
C GLY A 183 -0.45 -8.17 14.86
N THR A 184 -0.32 -6.99 14.23
CA THR A 184 -1.47 -6.09 14.01
C THR A 184 -2.55 -6.73 13.14
N LEU A 185 -2.16 -7.39 12.03
CA LEU A 185 -3.10 -8.08 11.15
C LEU A 185 -3.86 -9.19 11.89
N ARG A 186 -3.14 -10.05 12.59
CA ARG A 186 -3.73 -11.19 13.31
C ARG A 186 -4.67 -10.75 14.42
N PHE A 187 -4.25 -9.77 15.22
CA PHE A 187 -5.08 -9.23 16.29
C PHE A 187 -6.34 -8.57 15.72
N THR A 188 -6.21 -7.76 14.66
CA THR A 188 -7.38 -7.12 14.04
C THR A 188 -8.32 -8.14 13.39
N ARG A 189 -7.82 -9.19 12.75
CA ARG A 189 -8.65 -10.30 12.24
C ARG A 189 -9.40 -11.00 13.37
N HIS A 190 -8.74 -11.21 14.51
CA HIS A 190 -9.41 -11.74 15.69
C HIS A 190 -10.56 -10.83 16.14
N LEU A 191 -10.34 -9.52 16.27
CA LEU A 191 -11.39 -8.57 16.62
C LEU A 191 -12.56 -8.61 15.63
N ILE A 192 -12.29 -8.62 14.33
CA ILE A 192 -13.33 -8.75 13.28
C ILE A 192 -14.10 -10.07 13.42
N SER A 193 -13.42 -11.18 13.76
CA SER A 193 -14.07 -12.48 13.89
C SER A 193 -15.06 -12.55 15.06
N ILE A 194 -14.81 -11.79 16.13
CA ILE A 194 -15.67 -11.77 17.33
C ILE A 194 -16.78 -10.73 17.19
N HIS A 195 -16.47 -9.54 16.65
CA HIS A 195 -17.38 -8.39 16.68
C HIS A 195 -18.02 -8.06 15.31
N ALA A 196 -17.68 -8.84 14.27
CA ALA A 196 -17.99 -8.56 12.88
C ALA A 196 -17.47 -7.18 12.43
N ALA A 197 -17.72 -6.83 11.17
CA ALA A 197 -17.36 -5.50 10.65
C ALA A 197 -18.12 -4.37 11.37
N ALA A 198 -19.35 -4.63 11.83
CA ALA A 198 -20.21 -3.64 12.49
C ALA A 198 -19.63 -3.14 13.81
N GLY A 199 -19.11 -4.03 14.67
CA GLY A 199 -18.52 -3.62 15.95
C GLY A 199 -17.26 -2.75 15.75
N ILE A 200 -16.44 -3.09 14.74
CA ILE A 200 -15.27 -2.28 14.37
C ILE A 200 -15.68 -0.91 13.83
N ARG A 201 -16.65 -0.88 12.91
CA ARG A 201 -17.20 0.36 12.37
C ARG A 201 -17.70 1.26 13.49
N ASP A 202 -18.48 0.73 14.42
CA ASP A 202 -19.07 1.50 15.52
C ASP A 202 -17.98 2.02 16.47
N ALA A 203 -16.94 1.24 16.75
CA ALA A 203 -15.80 1.71 17.54
C ALA A 203 -15.06 2.85 16.83
N LEU A 204 -14.83 2.74 15.52
CA LEU A 204 -14.25 3.83 14.73
C LEU A 204 -15.15 5.06 14.74
N ALA A 205 -16.46 4.92 14.59
CA ALA A 205 -17.41 6.04 14.61
C ALA A 205 -17.48 6.73 15.99
N ASP A 206 -17.39 5.98 17.08
CA ASP A 206 -17.31 6.54 18.43
C ASP A 206 -16.03 7.37 18.61
N MET A 207 -14.88 6.87 18.10
CA MET A 207 -13.67 7.68 17.99
C MET A 207 -13.92 8.90 17.11
N GLY A 208 -14.61 8.76 15.97
CA GLY A 208 -15.10 9.82 15.08
C GLY A 208 -15.95 10.91 15.77
N SER A 209 -16.56 10.56 16.89
CA SER A 209 -17.38 11.46 17.70
C SER A 209 -16.63 12.08 18.89
N GLY A 210 -15.33 11.78 19.05
CA GLY A 210 -14.47 12.38 20.07
C GLY A 210 -14.13 11.48 21.25
N HIS A 211 -14.62 10.24 21.30
CA HIS A 211 -14.23 9.29 22.34
C HIS A 211 -12.78 8.82 22.15
N SER A 212 -12.12 8.46 23.24
CA SER A 212 -10.80 7.81 23.17
C SER A 212 -10.93 6.42 22.55
N ALA A 213 -9.81 5.89 22.03
CA ALA A 213 -9.79 4.53 21.51
C ALA A 213 -10.21 3.51 22.59
N ASP A 214 -9.74 3.69 23.83
CA ASP A 214 -10.09 2.83 24.96
C ASP A 214 -11.59 2.85 25.24
N ALA A 215 -12.21 4.04 25.36
CA ALA A 215 -13.64 4.15 25.64
C ALA A 215 -14.51 3.57 24.52
N ALA A 216 -14.11 3.79 23.25
CA ALA A 216 -14.80 3.23 22.10
C ALA A 216 -14.72 1.69 22.08
N PHE A 217 -13.54 1.14 22.39
CA PHE A 217 -13.32 -0.30 22.48
C PHE A 217 -14.08 -0.93 23.64
N GLU A 218 -14.03 -0.35 24.84
CA GLU A 218 -14.80 -0.82 26.00
C GLU A 218 -16.30 -0.88 25.67
N THR A 219 -16.84 0.17 25.06
CA THR A 219 -18.26 0.29 24.74
C THR A 219 -18.69 -0.70 23.66
N ARG A 220 -17.90 -0.88 22.59
CA ARG A 220 -18.30 -1.62 21.39
C ARG A 220 -17.76 -3.05 21.31
N LEU A 221 -16.62 -3.29 21.94
CA LEU A 221 -15.87 -4.54 21.86
C LEU A 221 -15.73 -5.23 23.23
N GLY A 222 -16.21 -4.60 24.31
CA GLY A 222 -16.31 -5.23 25.64
C GLY A 222 -15.02 -5.26 26.45
N GLY A 223 -14.02 -4.45 26.08
CA GLY A 223 -12.78 -4.25 26.83
C GLY A 223 -11.85 -3.26 26.13
N THR A 224 -10.86 -2.74 26.83
CA THR A 224 -9.84 -1.86 26.24
C THR A 224 -8.99 -2.59 25.20
N PRO A 225 -8.31 -1.89 24.27
CA PRO A 225 -7.34 -2.51 23.36
C PRO A 225 -6.29 -3.36 24.07
N MET A 226 -5.85 -2.92 25.26
CA MET A 226 -4.85 -3.63 26.07
C MET A 226 -5.41 -4.93 26.65
N GLU A 227 -6.61 -4.90 27.22
CA GLU A 227 -7.26 -6.08 27.80
C GLU A 227 -7.58 -7.12 26.73
N LEU A 228 -8.11 -6.67 25.58
CA LEU A 228 -8.43 -7.56 24.47
C LEU A 228 -7.16 -8.20 23.88
N LEU A 229 -6.07 -7.44 23.75
CA LEU A 229 -4.78 -7.97 23.31
C LEU A 229 -4.22 -9.00 24.29
N ALA A 230 -4.27 -8.72 25.60
CA ALA A 230 -3.81 -9.64 26.63
C ALA A 230 -4.62 -10.95 26.61
N ALA A 231 -5.95 -10.86 26.49
CA ALA A 231 -6.84 -12.02 26.39
C ALA A 231 -6.57 -12.86 25.13
N TRP A 232 -6.37 -12.20 23.98
CA TRP A 232 -6.04 -12.88 22.73
C TRP A 232 -4.67 -13.56 22.80
N SER A 233 -3.65 -12.87 23.31
CA SER A 233 -2.29 -13.42 23.43
C SER A 233 -2.26 -14.65 24.33
N ALA A 234 -2.92 -14.59 25.49
CA ALA A 234 -3.04 -15.75 26.39
C ALA A 234 -3.77 -16.95 25.76
N ARG A 235 -4.72 -16.70 24.84
CA ARG A 235 -5.37 -17.76 24.06
C ARG A 235 -4.40 -18.39 23.06
N GLU A 236 -3.66 -17.57 22.31
CA GLU A 236 -2.69 -18.06 21.31
C GLU A 236 -1.58 -18.89 21.97
N ASP A 237 -1.11 -18.48 23.16
CA ASP A 237 -0.10 -19.23 23.92
C ASP A 237 -0.61 -20.62 24.34
N ARG A 238 -1.86 -20.71 24.81
CA ARG A 238 -2.48 -22.00 25.17
C ARG A 238 -2.59 -22.93 23.96
N LEU A 239 -3.04 -22.41 22.81
CA LEU A 239 -3.15 -23.19 21.58
C LEU A 239 -1.78 -23.68 21.08
N ALA A 240 -0.74 -22.85 21.25
CA ALA A 240 0.64 -23.23 20.92
C ALA A 240 1.10 -24.43 21.76
N GLN A 241 0.87 -24.36 23.09
CA GLN A 241 1.24 -25.41 24.03
C GLN A 241 0.49 -26.72 23.76
N GLU A 242 -0.81 -26.65 23.46
CA GLU A 242 -1.63 -27.82 23.10
C GLU A 242 -1.12 -28.48 21.81
N THR A 243 -0.79 -27.68 20.79
CA THR A 243 -0.27 -28.17 19.50
C THR A 243 1.10 -28.83 19.63
N MET A 244 1.95 -28.35 20.56
CA MET A 244 3.26 -28.95 20.85
C MET A 244 3.16 -30.26 21.64
N MET A 245 2.07 -30.48 22.37
CA MET A 245 1.85 -31.72 23.13
C MET A 245 1.13 -32.82 22.34
N GLU A 246 0.54 -32.53 21.18
CA GLU A 246 0.04 -33.59 20.31
C GLU A 246 1.21 -34.40 19.72
N PRO A 247 1.25 -35.73 19.93
CA PRO A 247 2.28 -36.56 19.32
C PRO A 247 2.11 -36.50 17.79
N ARG A 248 3.17 -36.07 17.08
CA ARG A 248 3.20 -36.19 15.62
C ARG A 248 3.07 -37.68 15.24
N PRO A 249 2.18 -38.04 14.30
CA PRO A 249 2.02 -39.41 13.85
C PRO A 249 3.26 -39.97 13.18
#